data_AF-A0A948TPV6-F1
#
_entry.id   AF-A0A948TPV6-F1
#
_cell.length_a   1.000
_cell.length_b   1.000
_cell.length_c   1.000
_cell.angle_alpha   90.00
_cell.angle_beta   90.00
_cell.angle_gamma   90.00
#
_symmetry.space_group_name_H-M   'P 1'
#
loop_
_entity.id
_entity.type
_entity.pdbx_description
1 polymer ?
#
loop_
_entity_poly.entity_id
_entity_poly.type
_entity_poly.pdbx_seq_one_letter_code
_entity_poly.pdbx_strand_id
1 'polypeptide(L)'
;MKPYCINKEILAKMSYYVALNACTVGLSGLYNGKAGMSLTLFEASRVLADEYLEEQASQLLQEALLVRTQDISFENGLSGIGYTVLYLLENGFIETEFEDVFGKQALTICQQIGRQQKQCEETGKRSLYPAIYFLHHYSKWTNKPEIRELEDKLFRRMSEELLQQASRTNASAEEMAHWLVLFKQYLSLSLYCRKLSLQPGEWMSLYAYAHACESQEHMYYIDYAIRKVAEQAFIDDLQVQARSHLEISVSKFEWQNSTLAAQVDFLFRPLHELPYRQKAEEMQMCFSDADAEYWEDYLTTHIPASTFYAGYQHGVSRLILWAVNDATGRKRNDVLRPL
;
A
#
# COMPACT_ATOMS: atom_id res chain seq x y z
N MET A 1 28.65 2.86 -3.90
CA MET A 1 27.36 2.17 -3.78
C MET A 1 26.96 2.28 -2.31
N LYS A 2 25.77 2.82 -1.97
CA LYS A 2 25.34 2.85 -0.56
C LYS A 2 25.22 1.39 -0.08
N PRO A 3 25.77 1.01 1.08
CA PRO A 3 25.53 -0.32 1.63
C PRO A 3 24.02 -0.53 1.81
N TYR A 4 23.57 -1.77 1.64
CA TYR A 4 22.17 -2.12 1.83
C TYR A 4 21.84 -1.93 3.31
N CYS A 5 20.71 -1.29 3.63
CA CYS A 5 20.25 -1.25 5.02
C CYS A 5 19.91 -2.63 5.58
N ILE A 6 19.47 -3.57 4.74
CA ILE A 6 19.38 -4.99 5.09
C ILE A 6 20.45 -5.73 4.29
N ASN A 7 21.35 -6.45 4.96
CA ASN A 7 22.38 -7.24 4.29
C ASN A 7 21.77 -8.15 3.21
N LYS A 8 22.40 -8.22 2.03
CA LYS A 8 22.01 -9.09 0.90
C LYS A 8 21.76 -10.55 1.32
N GLU A 9 22.54 -11.10 2.23
CA GLU A 9 22.34 -12.48 2.69
C GLU A 9 21.00 -12.64 3.43
N ILE A 10 20.67 -11.67 4.29
CA ILE A 10 19.39 -11.63 5.00
C ILE A 10 18.24 -11.42 4.01
N LEU A 11 18.40 -10.47 3.07
CA LEU A 11 17.41 -10.23 2.02
C LEU A 11 17.12 -11.52 1.24
N ALA A 12 18.16 -12.27 0.85
CA ALA A 12 18.02 -13.56 0.19
C ALA A 12 17.27 -14.57 1.07
N LYS A 13 17.65 -14.73 2.34
CA LYS A 13 16.95 -15.64 3.28
C LYS A 13 15.46 -15.32 3.40
N MET A 14 15.10 -14.05 3.54
CA MET A 14 13.70 -13.60 3.57
C MET A 14 12.98 -13.90 2.24
N SER A 15 13.61 -13.67 1.10
CA SER A 15 13.03 -13.97 -0.21
C SER A 15 12.80 -15.47 -0.42
N TYR A 16 13.76 -16.32 -0.03
CA TYR A 16 13.58 -17.78 -0.06
C TYR A 16 12.46 -18.23 0.87
N TYR A 17 12.34 -17.63 2.07
CA TYR A 17 11.23 -17.90 2.96
C TYR A 17 9.88 -17.56 2.31
N VAL A 18 9.76 -16.40 1.64
CA VAL A 18 8.55 -16.01 0.91
C VAL A 18 8.23 -17.03 -0.18
N ALA A 19 9.21 -17.40 -1.01
CA ALA A 19 9.03 -18.37 -2.09
C ALA A 19 8.53 -19.73 -1.59
N LEU A 20 9.15 -20.27 -0.53
CA LEU A 20 8.77 -21.56 0.06
C LEU A 20 7.34 -21.55 0.62
N ASN A 21 6.92 -20.45 1.24
CA ASN A 21 5.60 -20.36 1.88
C ASN A 21 4.48 -19.94 0.92
N ALA A 22 4.81 -19.38 -0.25
CA ALA A 22 3.82 -18.89 -1.22
C ALA A 22 2.87 -19.99 -1.74
N CYS A 23 3.33 -21.24 -1.82
CA CYS A 23 2.53 -22.38 -2.25
C CYS A 23 1.32 -22.67 -1.33
N THR A 24 1.37 -22.24 -0.07
CA THR A 24 0.29 -22.45 0.92
C THR A 24 -0.83 -21.42 0.82
N VAL A 25 -0.64 -20.36 0.05
CA VAL A 25 -1.60 -19.25 -0.04
C VAL A 25 -2.70 -19.58 -1.04
N GLY A 26 -3.95 -19.61 -0.56
CA GLY A 26 -5.13 -19.82 -1.41
C GLY A 26 -5.66 -18.55 -2.10
N LEU A 27 -5.19 -17.37 -1.69
CA LEU A 27 -5.64 -16.07 -2.20
C LEU A 27 -4.75 -15.57 -3.33
N SER A 28 -5.29 -14.77 -4.25
CA SER A 28 -4.59 -14.39 -5.49
C SER A 28 -4.29 -12.90 -5.62
N GLY A 29 -4.99 -12.04 -4.89
CA GLY A 29 -4.80 -10.58 -4.93
C GLY A 29 -3.46 -10.10 -4.37
N LEU A 30 -3.30 -8.78 -4.29
CA LEU A 30 -2.00 -8.19 -3.94
C LEU A 30 -1.70 -8.32 -2.44
N TYR A 31 -2.59 -7.86 -1.57
CA TYR A 31 -2.29 -7.72 -0.13
C TYR A 31 -2.11 -9.06 0.58
N ASN A 32 -2.98 -10.01 0.27
CA ASN A 32 -3.04 -11.28 0.99
C ASN A 32 -2.73 -12.49 0.09
N GLY A 33 -2.38 -12.25 -1.17
CA GLY A 33 -2.33 -13.30 -2.18
C GLY A 33 -1.02 -13.40 -2.95
N LYS A 34 -1.01 -14.37 -3.87
CA LYS A 34 0.15 -14.72 -4.70
C LYS A 34 0.66 -13.56 -5.56
N ALA A 35 -0.20 -12.64 -5.99
CA ALA A 35 0.23 -11.51 -6.82
C ALA A 35 1.21 -10.59 -6.06
N GLY A 36 0.95 -10.29 -4.79
CA GLY A 36 1.88 -9.47 -3.99
C GLY A 36 3.20 -10.17 -3.72
N MET A 37 3.16 -11.47 -3.43
CA MET A 37 4.37 -12.26 -3.21
C MET A 37 5.20 -12.39 -4.50
N SER A 38 4.54 -12.64 -5.63
CA SER A 38 5.17 -12.68 -6.96
C SER A 38 5.87 -11.36 -7.28
N LEU A 39 5.19 -10.23 -7.09
CA LEU A 39 5.76 -8.90 -7.28
C LEU A 39 7.02 -8.70 -6.43
N THR A 40 6.96 -9.08 -5.15
CA THR A 40 8.10 -9.00 -4.24
C THR A 40 9.28 -9.84 -4.73
N LEU A 41 9.03 -11.07 -5.18
CA LEU A 41 10.08 -11.98 -5.63
C LEU A 41 10.72 -11.51 -6.94
N PHE A 42 9.97 -10.92 -7.88
CA PHE A 42 10.54 -10.29 -9.07
C PHE A 42 11.50 -9.14 -8.71
N GLU A 43 11.10 -8.27 -7.79
CA GLU A 43 11.97 -7.18 -7.33
C GLU A 43 13.23 -7.70 -6.62
N ALA A 44 13.07 -8.70 -5.75
CA ALA A 44 14.19 -9.33 -5.05
C ALA A 44 15.15 -10.06 -6.00
N SER A 45 14.63 -10.85 -6.94
CA SER A 45 15.43 -11.63 -7.89
C SER A 45 16.34 -10.73 -8.72
N ARG A 46 15.83 -9.59 -9.18
CA ARG A 46 16.60 -8.61 -9.98
C ARG A 46 17.73 -7.97 -9.18
N VAL A 47 17.55 -7.72 -7.88
CA VAL A 47 18.57 -7.13 -7.01
C VAL A 47 19.63 -8.15 -6.58
N LEU A 48 19.19 -9.39 -6.35
CA LEU A 48 20.04 -10.51 -5.94
C LEU A 48 20.72 -11.19 -7.14
N ALA A 49 20.27 -10.90 -8.37
CA ALA A 49 20.63 -11.62 -9.58
C ALA A 49 20.39 -13.15 -9.45
N ASP A 50 19.20 -13.50 -8.96
CA ASP A 50 18.82 -14.86 -8.58
C ASP A 50 17.72 -15.40 -9.52
N GLU A 51 18.13 -16.24 -10.47
CA GLU A 51 17.23 -16.83 -11.48
C GLU A 51 16.16 -17.75 -10.87
N TYR A 52 16.47 -18.42 -9.76
CA TYR A 52 15.50 -19.30 -9.09
C TYR A 52 14.35 -18.48 -8.50
N LEU A 53 14.66 -17.37 -7.83
CA LEU A 53 13.62 -16.47 -7.30
C LEU A 53 12.76 -15.88 -8.42
N GLU A 54 13.33 -15.58 -9.58
CA GLU A 54 12.59 -15.11 -10.76
C GLU A 54 11.65 -16.19 -11.33
N GLU A 55 12.11 -17.44 -11.39
CA GLU A 55 11.27 -18.57 -11.80
C GLU A 55 10.09 -18.77 -10.83
N GLN A 56 10.36 -18.72 -9.52
CA GLN A 56 9.31 -18.81 -8.49
C GLN A 56 8.32 -17.63 -8.58
N ALA A 57 8.82 -16.41 -8.81
CA ALA A 57 7.98 -15.23 -9.02
C ALA A 57 7.03 -15.42 -10.22
N SER A 58 7.56 -15.97 -11.32
CA SER A 58 6.80 -16.24 -12.55
C SER A 58 5.75 -17.32 -12.35
N GLN A 59 6.09 -18.41 -11.66
CA GLN A 59 5.14 -19.49 -11.33
C GLN A 59 3.98 -18.95 -10.49
N LEU A 60 4.26 -18.15 -9.45
CA LEU A 60 3.22 -17.54 -8.61
C LEU A 60 2.32 -16.57 -9.39
N LEU A 61 2.88 -15.79 -10.32
CA LEU A 61 2.08 -14.92 -11.19
C LEU A 61 1.13 -15.74 -12.06
N GLN A 62 1.63 -16.80 -12.69
CA GLN A 62 0.81 -17.69 -13.51
C GLN A 62 -0.32 -18.32 -12.70
N GLU A 63 -0.02 -18.80 -11.49
CA GLU A 63 -1.03 -19.33 -10.59
C GLU A 63 -2.10 -18.29 -10.23
N ALA A 64 -1.70 -17.05 -9.93
CA ALA A 64 -2.64 -15.96 -9.66
C ALA A 64 -3.54 -15.66 -10.86
N LEU A 65 -2.99 -15.67 -12.09
CA LEU A 65 -3.71 -15.40 -13.34
C LEU A 65 -4.70 -16.51 -13.71
N LEU A 66 -4.42 -17.77 -13.35
CA LEU A 66 -5.25 -18.92 -13.64
C LEU A 66 -6.45 -19.08 -12.69
N VAL A 67 -6.47 -18.34 -11.57
CA VAL A 67 -7.56 -18.41 -10.60
C VAL A 67 -8.87 -17.90 -11.19
N ARG A 68 -9.89 -18.76 -11.14
CA ARG A 68 -11.26 -18.46 -11.58
C ARG A 68 -12.05 -17.75 -10.47
N THR A 69 -11.58 -16.58 -10.05
CA THR A 69 -12.27 -15.75 -9.05
C THR A 69 -13.17 -14.69 -9.71
N GLN A 70 -14.25 -14.33 -9.03
CA GLN A 70 -15.08 -13.17 -9.35
C GLN A 70 -14.87 -12.03 -8.34
N ASP A 71 -13.99 -12.22 -7.35
CA ASP A 71 -13.62 -11.18 -6.39
C ASP A 71 -12.79 -10.11 -7.13
N ILE A 72 -13.33 -8.90 -7.21
CA ILE A 72 -12.65 -7.74 -7.83
C ILE A 72 -11.87 -6.91 -6.82
N SER A 73 -11.82 -7.30 -5.54
CA SER A 73 -11.06 -6.59 -4.52
C SER A 73 -9.57 -6.55 -4.88
N PHE A 74 -8.88 -5.56 -4.35
CA PHE A 74 -7.45 -5.43 -4.56
C PHE A 74 -6.66 -6.38 -3.68
N GLU A 75 -7.18 -6.61 -2.48
CA GLU A 75 -6.50 -7.36 -1.43
C GLU A 75 -6.41 -8.84 -1.76
N ASN A 76 -7.47 -9.39 -2.36
CA ASN A 76 -7.62 -10.83 -2.57
C ASN A 76 -7.97 -11.19 -4.02
N GLY A 77 -8.34 -10.22 -4.85
CA GLY A 77 -9.00 -10.44 -6.13
C GLY A 77 -8.31 -9.83 -7.34
N LEU A 78 -9.09 -9.71 -8.42
CA LEU A 78 -8.65 -9.37 -9.77
C LEU A 78 -7.95 -8.00 -9.84
N SER A 79 -8.37 -7.00 -9.07
CA SER A 79 -7.76 -5.66 -9.15
C SER A 79 -6.30 -5.67 -8.67
N GLY A 80 -5.98 -6.47 -7.64
CA GLY A 80 -4.60 -6.61 -7.16
C GLY A 80 -3.71 -7.38 -8.15
N ILE A 81 -4.27 -8.39 -8.80
CA ILE A 81 -3.60 -9.14 -9.87
C ILE A 81 -3.33 -8.23 -11.07
N GLY A 82 -4.34 -7.52 -11.56
CA GLY A 82 -4.22 -6.62 -12.71
C GLY A 82 -3.22 -5.49 -12.46
N TYR A 83 -3.21 -4.93 -11.25
CA TYR A 83 -2.22 -3.95 -10.83
C TYR A 83 -0.79 -4.53 -10.85
N THR A 84 -0.61 -5.76 -10.36
CA THR A 84 0.67 -6.47 -10.41
C THR A 84 1.14 -6.67 -11.85
N VAL A 85 0.26 -7.10 -12.76
CA VAL A 85 0.60 -7.28 -14.18
C VAL A 85 1.05 -5.96 -14.81
N LEU A 86 0.31 -4.87 -14.59
CA LEU A 86 0.70 -3.54 -15.08
C LEU A 86 2.07 -3.13 -14.54
N TYR A 87 2.32 -3.31 -13.24
CA TYR A 87 3.61 -3.03 -12.63
C TYR A 87 4.75 -3.80 -13.30
N LEU A 88 4.56 -5.11 -13.50
CA LEU A 88 5.59 -5.98 -14.07
C LEU A 88 5.89 -5.63 -15.54
N LEU A 89 4.86 -5.28 -16.32
CA LEU A 89 5.01 -4.79 -17.69
C LEU A 89 5.78 -3.46 -17.74
N GLU A 90 5.34 -2.46 -16.97
CA GLU A 90 5.96 -1.13 -16.93
C GLU A 90 7.43 -1.17 -16.52
N ASN A 91 7.81 -2.15 -15.70
CA ASN A 91 9.17 -2.33 -15.20
C ASN A 91 9.99 -3.37 -15.96
N GLY A 92 9.47 -3.88 -17.08
CA GLY A 92 10.16 -4.83 -17.96
C GLY A 92 10.54 -6.13 -17.25
N PHE A 93 9.69 -6.62 -16.34
CA PHE A 93 9.82 -7.96 -15.76
C PHE A 93 9.16 -9.02 -16.65
N ILE A 94 8.14 -8.63 -17.41
CA ILE A 94 7.46 -9.49 -18.37
C ILE A 94 7.33 -8.75 -19.71
N GLU A 95 7.50 -9.49 -20.81
CA GLU A 95 7.43 -8.98 -22.18
C GLU A 95 6.23 -9.62 -22.89
N THR A 96 5.06 -8.99 -22.79
CA THR A 96 3.80 -9.46 -23.35
C THR A 96 2.81 -8.31 -23.47
N GLU A 97 1.71 -8.49 -24.21
CA GLU A 97 0.62 -7.51 -24.25
C GLU A 97 -0.31 -7.68 -23.04
N PHE A 98 -0.72 -6.57 -22.42
CA PHE A 98 -1.61 -6.58 -21.26
C PHE A 98 -2.97 -7.22 -21.60
N GLU A 99 -3.49 -6.92 -22.78
CA GLU A 99 -4.77 -7.43 -23.28
C GLU A 99 -4.80 -8.95 -23.37
N ASP A 100 -3.67 -9.55 -23.77
CA ASP A 100 -3.54 -11.01 -23.92
C ASP A 100 -3.49 -11.72 -22.56
N VAL A 101 -2.87 -11.08 -21.56
CA VAL A 101 -2.70 -11.66 -20.23
C VAL A 101 -3.93 -11.42 -19.34
N PHE A 102 -4.47 -10.20 -19.34
CA PHE A 102 -5.43 -9.75 -18.32
C PHE A 102 -6.61 -8.91 -18.86
N GLY A 103 -6.72 -8.71 -20.17
CA GLY A 103 -7.74 -7.83 -20.76
C GLY A 103 -9.19 -8.21 -20.42
N LYS A 104 -9.51 -9.52 -20.40
CA LYS A 104 -10.87 -10.01 -20.07
C LYS A 104 -11.23 -9.76 -18.61
N GLN A 105 -10.30 -10.00 -17.71
CA GLN A 105 -10.44 -9.78 -16.27
C GLN A 105 -10.54 -8.27 -15.97
N ALA A 106 -9.74 -7.45 -16.63
CA ALA A 106 -9.82 -5.98 -16.55
C ALA A 106 -11.21 -5.45 -16.93
N LEU A 107 -11.79 -5.93 -18.02
CA LEU A 107 -13.16 -5.58 -18.41
C LEU A 107 -14.19 -6.02 -17.36
N THR A 108 -13.99 -7.18 -16.74
CA THR A 108 -14.88 -7.68 -15.67
C THR A 108 -14.83 -6.76 -14.45
N ILE A 109 -13.65 -6.31 -14.03
CA ILE A 109 -13.49 -5.33 -12.95
C ILE A 109 -14.29 -4.05 -13.28
N CYS A 110 -14.07 -3.45 -14.45
CA CYS A 110 -14.76 -2.22 -14.85
C CYS A 110 -16.29 -2.39 -14.88
N GLN A 111 -16.78 -3.53 -15.40
CA GLN A 111 -18.22 -3.82 -15.46
C GLN A 111 -18.83 -4.01 -14.07
N GLN A 112 -18.16 -4.74 -13.18
CA GLN A 112 -18.68 -4.97 -11.82
C GLN A 112 -18.70 -3.69 -10.99
N ILE A 113 -17.63 -2.89 -11.03
CA ILE A 113 -17.61 -1.56 -10.38
C ILE A 113 -18.73 -0.68 -10.93
N GLY A 114 -18.93 -0.65 -12.26
CA GLY A 114 -20.02 0.11 -12.89
C GLY A 114 -21.43 -0.39 -12.52
N ARG A 115 -21.61 -1.68 -12.19
CA ARG A 115 -22.90 -2.27 -11.77
C ARG A 115 -23.20 -2.01 -10.29
N GLN A 116 -22.22 -2.16 -9.41
CA GLN A 116 -22.35 -1.91 -7.97
C GLN A 116 -22.54 -0.42 -7.63
N GLN A 117 -22.41 0.47 -8.61
CA GLN A 117 -22.86 1.86 -8.52
C GLN A 117 -24.40 2.02 -8.61
N LYS A 118 -25.12 1.02 -9.15
CA LYS A 118 -26.58 1.11 -9.37
C LYS A 118 -27.42 0.48 -8.24
N GLN A 119 -26.79 -0.30 -7.37
CA GLN A 119 -27.45 -0.91 -6.22
C GLN A 119 -26.90 -0.25 -4.95
N CYS A 120 -27.75 0.59 -4.35
CA CYS A 120 -27.54 1.03 -2.97
C CYS A 120 -27.72 -0.19 -2.06
N GLU A 121 -26.94 -0.20 -0.99
CA GLU A 121 -27.14 -0.98 0.22
C GLU A 121 -26.67 -2.44 0.26
N GLU A 122 -26.14 -2.75 1.45
CA GLU A 122 -25.98 -4.08 2.03
C GLU A 122 -24.97 -5.01 1.37
N THR A 123 -23.73 -4.90 1.83
CA THR A 123 -23.13 -6.00 2.61
C THR A 123 -21.85 -5.50 3.25
N GLY A 124 -21.82 -5.48 4.58
CA GLY A 124 -20.55 -5.35 5.29
C GLY A 124 -19.63 -6.50 4.85
N LYS A 125 -18.53 -6.17 4.18
CA LYS A 125 -17.19 -6.79 4.21
C LYS A 125 -16.42 -6.48 2.91
N ARG A 126 -15.38 -5.65 3.05
CA ARG A 126 -14.33 -5.23 2.08
C ARG A 126 -14.71 -4.04 1.19
N SER A 127 -13.98 -2.95 1.40
CA SER A 127 -14.02 -1.73 0.58
C SER A 127 -13.47 -2.00 -0.82
N LEU A 128 -14.14 -1.47 -1.86
CA LEU A 128 -13.66 -1.55 -3.25
C LEU A 128 -12.69 -0.41 -3.60
N TYR A 129 -12.50 0.56 -2.70
CA TYR A 129 -11.65 1.73 -2.94
C TYR A 129 -10.21 1.38 -3.31
N PRO A 130 -9.55 0.35 -2.75
CA PRO A 130 -8.26 -0.13 -3.26
C PRO A 130 -8.20 -0.39 -4.77
N ALA A 131 -9.30 -0.79 -5.41
CA ALA A 131 -9.33 -1.03 -6.85
C ALA A 131 -9.04 0.25 -7.67
N ILE A 132 -9.15 1.43 -7.06
CA ILE A 132 -8.70 2.70 -7.63
C ILE A 132 -7.23 2.63 -8.07
N TYR A 133 -6.34 1.96 -7.32
CA TYR A 133 -4.93 1.81 -7.72
C TYR A 133 -4.80 1.16 -9.10
N PHE A 134 -5.57 0.09 -9.33
CA PHE A 134 -5.63 -0.58 -10.63
C PHE A 134 -6.25 0.33 -11.69
N LEU A 135 -7.43 0.92 -11.43
CA LEU A 135 -8.10 1.78 -12.40
C LEU A 135 -7.24 2.98 -12.82
N HIS A 136 -6.53 3.58 -11.87
CA HIS A 136 -5.63 4.71 -12.11
C HIS A 136 -4.56 4.36 -13.15
N HIS A 137 -3.83 3.27 -12.90
CA HIS A 137 -2.79 2.79 -13.81
C HIS A 137 -3.34 2.28 -15.14
N TYR A 138 -4.42 1.49 -15.08
CA TYR A 138 -5.03 0.96 -16.28
C TYR A 138 -5.57 2.07 -17.19
N SER A 139 -6.13 3.15 -16.62
CA SER A 139 -6.57 4.31 -17.39
C SER A 139 -5.42 5.04 -18.08
N LYS A 140 -4.23 5.10 -17.47
CA LYS A 140 -3.03 5.67 -18.07
C LYS A 140 -2.50 4.78 -19.19
N TRP A 141 -2.49 3.47 -18.96
CA TRP A 141 -2.02 2.48 -19.92
C TRP A 141 -2.87 2.47 -21.20
N THR A 142 -4.20 2.41 -21.07
CA THR A 142 -5.08 2.32 -22.25
C THR A 142 -5.53 3.68 -22.80
N ASN A 143 -5.34 4.76 -22.04
CA ASN A 143 -5.85 6.10 -22.35
C ASN A 143 -7.36 6.14 -22.66
N LYS A 144 -8.18 5.33 -21.97
CA LYS A 144 -9.63 5.23 -22.18
C LYS A 144 -10.39 6.12 -21.19
N PRO A 145 -11.20 7.09 -21.65
CA PRO A 145 -11.88 8.05 -20.76
C PRO A 145 -12.91 7.39 -19.84
N GLU A 146 -13.53 6.29 -20.26
CA GLU A 146 -14.55 5.58 -19.47
C GLU A 146 -13.97 4.98 -18.18
N ILE A 147 -12.71 4.54 -18.21
CA ILE A 147 -12.01 4.00 -17.04
C ILE A 147 -11.69 5.13 -16.06
N ARG A 148 -11.24 6.29 -16.57
CA ARG A 148 -10.98 7.49 -15.75
C ARG A 148 -12.27 7.98 -15.08
N GLU A 149 -13.39 7.95 -15.79
CA GLU A 149 -14.70 8.31 -15.24
C GLU A 149 -15.13 7.34 -14.12
N LEU A 150 -14.88 6.03 -14.26
CA LEU A 150 -15.13 5.05 -13.20
C LEU A 150 -14.26 5.31 -11.97
N GLU A 151 -12.97 5.60 -12.17
CA GLU A 151 -12.03 5.97 -11.10
C GLU A 151 -12.51 7.23 -10.35
N ASP A 152 -12.88 8.29 -11.08
CA ASP A 152 -13.38 9.56 -10.50
C ASP A 152 -14.66 9.37 -9.68
N LYS A 153 -15.59 8.56 -10.17
CA LYS A 153 -16.83 8.22 -9.45
C LYS A 153 -16.53 7.48 -8.15
N LEU A 154 -15.61 6.52 -8.19
CA LEU A 154 -15.25 5.71 -7.02
C LEU A 154 -14.55 6.58 -5.96
N PHE A 155 -13.65 7.47 -6.38
CA PHE A 155 -13.04 8.47 -5.49
C PHE A 155 -14.08 9.39 -4.85
N ARG A 156 -15.03 9.92 -5.64
CA ARG A 156 -16.07 10.82 -5.14
C ARG A 156 -16.92 10.14 -4.07
N ARG A 157 -17.35 8.90 -4.32
CA ARG A 157 -18.09 8.10 -3.35
C ARG A 157 -17.32 7.93 -2.04
N MET A 158 -16.01 7.67 -2.13
CA MET A 158 -15.15 7.55 -0.94
C MET A 158 -15.12 8.85 -0.12
N SER A 159 -14.96 10.00 -0.78
CA SER A 159 -14.99 11.29 -0.09
C SER A 159 -16.35 11.61 0.54
N GLU A 160 -17.45 11.30 -0.15
CA GLU A 160 -18.81 11.49 0.36
C GLU A 160 -19.06 10.61 1.60
N GLU A 161 -18.62 9.34 1.57
CA GLU A 161 -18.72 8.43 2.71
C GLU A 161 -17.93 8.94 3.93
N LEU A 162 -16.70 9.42 3.72
CA LEU A 162 -15.86 9.99 4.77
C LEU A 162 -16.48 11.22 5.41
N LEU A 163 -17.00 12.15 4.60
CA LEU A 163 -17.69 13.35 5.08
C LEU A 163 -18.97 13.01 5.85
N GLN A 164 -19.76 12.08 5.32
CA GLN A 164 -20.99 11.64 5.97
C GLN A 164 -20.71 11.00 7.33
N GLN A 165 -19.72 10.11 7.42
CA GLN A 165 -19.35 9.45 8.68
C GLN A 165 -18.77 10.45 9.70
N ALA A 166 -17.90 11.37 9.28
CA ALA A 166 -17.31 12.40 10.15
C ALA A 166 -18.35 13.40 10.69
N SER A 167 -19.46 13.59 9.97
CA SER A 167 -20.56 14.48 10.42
C SER A 167 -21.45 13.89 11.52
N ARG A 168 -21.32 12.59 11.84
CA ARG A 168 -22.14 11.93 12.86
C ARG A 168 -21.69 12.36 14.26
N THR A 169 -22.64 12.78 15.09
CA THR A 169 -22.36 13.33 16.43
C THR A 169 -22.07 12.29 17.51
N ASN A 170 -22.45 11.02 17.30
CA ASN A 170 -22.36 9.95 18.31
C ASN A 170 -21.68 8.68 17.75
N ALA A 171 -20.59 8.82 16.98
CA ALA A 171 -19.85 7.67 16.47
C ALA A 171 -19.23 6.87 17.62
N SER A 172 -19.39 5.55 17.58
CA SER A 172 -18.72 4.63 18.51
C SER A 172 -17.20 4.59 18.24
N ALA A 173 -16.42 4.12 19.22
CA ALA A 173 -14.97 3.95 19.05
C ALA A 173 -14.63 2.99 17.89
N GLU A 174 -15.46 1.96 17.67
CA GLU A 174 -15.31 1.06 16.53
C GLU A 174 -15.55 1.77 15.20
N GLU A 175 -16.61 2.58 15.09
CA GLU A 175 -16.86 3.39 13.88
C GLU A 175 -15.73 4.39 13.62
N MET A 176 -15.20 5.04 14.65
CA MET A 176 -14.05 5.95 14.53
C MET A 176 -12.80 5.23 14.06
N ALA A 177 -12.52 4.03 14.56
CA ALA A 177 -11.38 3.22 14.12
C ALA A 177 -11.53 2.80 12.64
N HIS A 178 -12.72 2.36 12.23
CA HIS A 178 -13.02 2.04 10.83
C HIS A 178 -12.89 3.27 9.93
N TRP A 179 -13.39 4.43 10.37
CA TRP A 179 -13.26 5.69 9.65
C TRP A 179 -11.80 6.08 9.47
N LEU A 180 -10.95 5.95 10.50
CA LEU A 180 -9.52 6.25 10.40
C LEU A 180 -8.84 5.37 9.36
N VAL A 181 -9.16 4.07 9.30
CA VAL A 181 -8.65 3.15 8.28
C VAL A 181 -9.07 3.60 6.89
N LEU A 182 -10.34 3.97 6.71
CA LEU A 182 -10.86 4.48 5.44
C LEU A 182 -10.19 5.80 5.04
N PHE A 183 -10.01 6.72 5.98
CA PHE A 183 -9.41 8.03 5.73
C PHE A 183 -7.94 7.90 5.33
N LYS A 184 -7.20 7.02 6.00
CA LYS A 184 -5.83 6.66 5.60
C LYS A 184 -5.76 6.13 4.18
N GLN A 185 -6.67 5.24 3.82
CA GLN A 185 -6.75 4.70 2.47
C GLN A 185 -7.03 5.80 1.45
N TYR A 186 -7.95 6.72 1.77
CA TYR A 186 -8.26 7.87 0.91
C TYR A 186 -7.05 8.79 0.73
N LEU A 187 -6.30 9.04 1.80
CA LEU A 187 -5.05 9.79 1.76
C LEU A 187 -3.98 9.08 0.90
N SER A 188 -3.78 7.77 1.06
CA SER A 188 -2.85 7.00 0.23
C SER A 188 -3.20 7.12 -1.26
N LEU A 189 -4.48 6.93 -1.59
CA LEU A 189 -4.99 7.03 -2.95
C LEU A 189 -4.86 8.45 -3.50
N SER A 190 -5.16 9.48 -2.70
CA SER A 190 -5.07 10.88 -3.10
C SER A 190 -3.63 11.26 -3.46
N LEU A 191 -2.66 10.90 -2.60
CA LEU A 191 -1.24 11.15 -2.85
C LEU A 191 -0.73 10.44 -4.09
N TYR A 192 -1.17 9.20 -4.24
CA TYR A 192 -0.68 8.32 -5.27
C TYR A 192 -1.24 8.65 -6.65
N CYS A 193 -2.57 8.67 -6.74
CA CYS A 193 -3.29 8.97 -7.96
C CYS A 193 -3.24 10.47 -8.29
N ARG A 194 -2.73 11.30 -7.38
CA ARG A 194 -2.73 12.77 -7.44
C ARG A 194 -4.12 13.33 -7.71
N LYS A 195 -5.11 12.78 -7.01
CA LYS A 195 -6.51 13.20 -7.10
C LYS A 195 -6.93 13.88 -5.82
N LEU A 196 -7.44 15.09 -5.96
CA LEU A 196 -7.87 15.95 -4.87
C LEU A 196 -9.35 16.26 -5.09
N SER A 197 -10.24 15.42 -4.55
CA SER A 197 -11.69 15.58 -4.77
C SER A 197 -12.36 16.49 -3.75
N LEU A 198 -11.69 16.80 -2.64
CA LEU A 198 -12.21 17.61 -1.55
C LEU A 198 -11.83 19.09 -1.67
N GLN A 199 -12.73 19.96 -1.23
CA GLN A 199 -12.51 21.38 -1.03
C GLN A 199 -11.61 21.64 0.20
N PRO A 200 -10.93 22.79 0.28
CA PRO A 200 -10.04 23.10 1.41
C PRO A 200 -10.71 22.99 2.79
N GLY A 201 -11.95 23.46 2.93
CA GLY A 201 -12.71 23.34 4.19
C GLY A 201 -13.07 21.90 4.57
N GLU A 202 -13.28 21.04 3.58
CA GLU A 202 -13.56 19.62 3.80
C GLU A 202 -12.29 18.89 4.28
N TRP A 203 -11.13 19.18 3.67
CA TRP A 203 -9.84 18.67 4.16
C TRP A 203 -9.59 19.05 5.61
N MET A 204 -9.80 20.32 5.97
CA MET A 204 -9.67 20.81 7.34
C MET A 204 -10.61 20.07 8.30
N SER A 205 -11.85 19.85 7.89
CA SER A 205 -12.87 19.16 8.70
C SER A 205 -12.52 17.69 8.95
N LEU A 206 -12.16 16.95 7.91
CA LEU A 206 -11.75 15.54 8.05
C LEU A 206 -10.46 15.41 8.86
N TYR A 207 -9.51 16.34 8.66
CA TYR A 207 -8.27 16.33 9.42
C TYR A 207 -8.49 16.60 10.91
N ALA A 208 -9.35 17.56 11.26
CA ALA A 208 -9.76 17.80 12.64
C ALA A 208 -10.46 16.58 13.25
N TYR A 209 -11.35 15.93 12.48
CA TYR A 209 -12.02 14.71 12.92
C TYR A 209 -11.02 13.56 13.18
N ALA A 210 -10.01 13.39 12.31
CA ALA A 210 -8.98 12.37 12.50
C ALA A 210 -8.21 12.54 13.83
N HIS A 211 -7.88 13.78 14.20
CA HIS A 211 -7.24 14.09 15.48
C HIS A 211 -8.17 13.86 16.69
N ALA A 212 -9.49 13.93 16.48
CA ALA A 212 -10.47 13.61 17.52
C ALA A 212 -10.63 12.09 17.75
N CYS A 213 -10.24 11.23 16.81
CA CYS A 213 -10.39 9.78 16.91
C CYS A 213 -9.35 9.06 17.82
N GLU A 214 -8.62 9.78 18.67
CA GLU A 214 -7.70 9.27 19.74
C GLU A 214 -6.78 8.07 19.40
N SER A 215 -6.27 7.94 18.17
CA SER A 215 -5.34 6.84 17.81
C SER A 215 -3.92 7.33 17.51
N GLN A 216 -3.02 7.27 18.50
CA GLN A 216 -1.64 7.78 18.37
C GLN A 216 -0.78 7.01 17.35
N GLU A 217 -0.97 5.69 17.20
CA GLU A 217 -0.17 4.82 16.31
C GLU A 217 -0.20 5.30 14.84
N HIS A 218 -1.26 6.02 14.49
CA HIS A 218 -1.63 6.31 13.12
C HIS A 218 -1.41 7.75 12.70
N MET A 219 -1.20 8.66 13.65
CA MET A 219 -1.20 10.10 13.40
C MET A 219 -0.01 10.56 12.56
N TYR A 220 1.16 9.96 12.75
CA TYR A 220 2.33 10.33 11.94
C TYR A 220 2.06 10.17 10.44
N TYR A 221 1.31 9.12 10.05
CA TYR A 221 0.95 8.92 8.66
C TYR A 221 -0.05 9.96 8.19
N ILE A 222 -1.11 10.18 8.96
CA ILE A 222 -2.18 11.11 8.59
C ILE A 222 -1.60 12.52 8.46
N ASP A 223 -0.79 12.96 9.42
CA ASP A 223 -0.11 14.26 9.39
C ASP A 223 0.83 14.38 8.19
N TYR A 224 1.61 13.34 7.90
CA TYR A 224 2.45 13.28 6.71
C TYR A 224 1.64 13.45 5.43
N ALA A 225 0.58 12.65 5.30
CA ALA A 225 -0.18 12.56 4.07
C ALA A 225 -1.01 13.83 3.85
N ILE A 226 -1.64 14.37 4.88
CA ILE A 226 -2.34 15.65 4.82
C ILE A 226 -1.39 16.77 4.43
N ARG A 227 -0.19 16.82 5.00
CA ARG A 227 0.80 17.83 4.62
C ARG A 227 1.17 17.74 3.14
N LYS A 228 1.35 16.52 2.62
CA LYS A 228 1.69 16.29 1.20
C LYS A 228 0.52 16.57 0.26
N VAL A 229 -0.70 16.23 0.67
CA VAL A 229 -1.94 16.60 -0.02
C VAL A 229 -2.11 18.11 -0.05
N ALA A 230 -1.93 18.80 1.07
CA ALA A 230 -2.04 20.25 1.18
C ALA A 230 -1.00 20.97 0.31
N GLU A 231 0.23 20.44 0.24
CA GLU A 231 1.28 20.92 -0.68
C GLU A 231 0.85 20.76 -2.15
N GLN A 232 0.25 19.62 -2.53
CA GLN A 232 -0.26 19.39 -3.89
C GLN A 232 -1.49 20.26 -4.21
N ALA A 233 -2.31 20.56 -3.21
CA ALA A 233 -3.55 21.32 -3.31
C ALA A 233 -3.38 22.84 -3.13
N PHE A 234 -2.17 23.31 -2.79
CA PHE A 234 -1.88 24.71 -2.44
C PHE A 234 -2.77 25.25 -1.30
N ILE A 235 -2.92 24.47 -0.22
CA ILE A 235 -3.68 24.86 0.99
C ILE A 235 -2.70 25.18 2.12
N ASP A 236 -2.20 26.42 2.15
CA ASP A 236 -1.10 26.85 3.02
C ASP A 236 -1.40 26.64 4.52
N ASP A 237 -2.59 27.04 4.99
CA ASP A 237 -2.95 26.91 6.41
C ASP A 237 -2.93 25.45 6.88
N LEU A 238 -3.47 24.55 6.06
CA LEU A 238 -3.48 23.10 6.34
C LEU A 238 -2.07 22.52 6.30
N GLN A 239 -1.22 23.00 5.38
CA GLN A 239 0.17 22.57 5.29
C GLN A 239 0.96 22.95 6.55
N VAL A 240 0.77 24.18 7.06
CA VAL A 240 1.42 24.67 8.28
C VAL A 240 0.95 23.89 9.51
N GLN A 241 -0.37 23.67 9.62
CA GLN A 241 -0.94 22.89 10.71
C GLN A 241 -0.43 21.46 10.71
N ALA A 242 -0.49 20.77 9.56
CA ALA A 242 -0.07 19.40 9.42
C ALA A 242 1.44 19.21 9.63
N ARG A 243 2.27 20.20 9.25
CA ARG A 243 3.70 20.19 9.57
C ARG A 243 3.95 20.22 11.07
N SER A 244 3.24 21.09 11.79
CA SER A 244 3.41 21.24 13.25
C SER A 244 2.99 19.95 13.97
N HIS A 245 1.87 19.35 13.57
CA HIS A 245 1.43 18.07 14.12
C HIS A 245 2.36 16.91 13.76
N LEU A 246 2.90 16.89 12.54
CA LEU A 246 3.83 15.85 12.09
C LEU A 246 5.09 15.79 12.96
N GLU A 247 5.66 16.92 13.36
CA GLU A 247 6.83 16.94 14.26
C GLU A 247 6.51 16.28 15.61
N ILE A 248 5.32 16.54 16.15
CA ILE A 248 4.83 15.95 17.40
C ILE A 248 4.57 14.46 17.22
N SER A 249 3.82 14.05 16.19
CA SER A 249 3.45 12.64 15.99
C SER A 249 4.65 11.77 15.64
N VAL A 250 5.64 12.28 14.90
CA VAL A 250 6.92 11.59 14.69
C VAL A 250 7.67 11.42 16.00
N SER A 251 7.73 12.44 16.87
CA SER A 251 8.41 12.31 18.16
C SER A 251 7.79 11.21 19.04
N LYS A 252 6.46 11.09 19.01
CA LYS A 252 5.67 10.10 19.76
C LYS A 252 5.61 8.71 19.13
N PHE A 253 6.07 8.54 17.89
CA PHE A 253 6.03 7.24 17.22
C PHE A 253 7.04 6.26 17.85
N GLU A 254 6.56 5.35 18.69
CA GLU A 254 7.34 4.28 19.31
C GLU A 254 7.45 3.09 18.37
N TRP A 255 8.40 3.15 17.44
CA TRP A 255 8.51 2.16 16.37
C TRP A 255 8.77 0.74 16.89
N GLN A 256 9.51 0.58 18.00
CA GLN A 256 9.78 -0.70 18.68
C GLN A 256 8.53 -1.36 19.30
N ASN A 257 7.42 -0.63 19.44
CA ASN A 257 6.16 -1.18 19.93
C ASN A 257 5.10 -1.31 18.82
N SER A 258 5.47 -0.96 17.58
CA SER A 258 4.55 -0.91 16.45
C SER A 258 4.66 -2.14 15.54
N THR A 259 3.63 -2.39 14.74
CA THR A 259 3.62 -3.49 13.77
C THR A 259 4.68 -3.29 12.67
N LEU A 260 5.15 -4.39 12.07
CA LEU A 260 6.08 -4.33 10.93
C LEU A 260 5.53 -3.46 9.80
N ALA A 261 4.23 -3.55 9.52
CA ALA A 261 3.56 -2.74 8.51
C ALA A 261 3.72 -1.24 8.78
N ALA A 262 3.47 -0.81 10.04
CA ALA A 262 3.61 0.59 10.45
C ALA A 262 5.06 1.08 10.36
N GLN A 263 6.04 0.22 10.68
CA GLN A 263 7.45 0.54 10.58
C GLN A 263 7.91 0.68 9.13
N VAL A 264 7.51 -0.25 8.26
CA VAL A 264 7.83 -0.19 6.83
C VAL A 264 7.16 1.01 6.17
N ASP A 265 5.91 1.32 6.56
CA ASP A 265 5.22 2.55 6.15
C ASP A 265 5.96 3.81 6.53
N PHE A 266 6.50 3.84 7.75
CA PHE A 266 7.32 4.94 8.19
C PHE A 266 8.51 5.07 7.25
N LEU A 267 9.30 4.02 7.04
CA LEU A 267 10.56 4.05 6.27
C LEU A 267 10.40 4.32 4.77
N PHE A 268 9.26 4.01 4.17
CA PHE A 268 9.00 4.28 2.74
C PHE A 268 8.82 5.77 2.41
N ARG A 269 8.71 6.66 3.41
CA ARG A 269 8.30 8.06 3.23
C ARG A 269 9.50 9.00 3.35
N PRO A 270 10.10 9.47 2.25
CA PRO A 270 11.29 10.32 2.32
C PRO A 270 10.95 11.72 2.81
N LEU A 271 10.96 11.92 4.13
CA LEU A 271 10.78 13.21 4.76
C LEU A 271 12.13 13.87 5.02
N HIS A 272 12.13 15.20 4.94
CA HIS A 272 13.35 15.99 5.11
C HIS A 272 13.45 16.63 6.50
N GLU A 273 12.36 16.59 7.24
CA GLU A 273 12.23 17.08 8.60
C GLU A 273 13.17 16.31 9.52
N LEU A 274 13.95 17.05 10.32
CA LEU A 274 15.00 16.49 11.16
C LEU A 274 14.49 15.38 12.10
N PRO A 275 13.34 15.52 12.81
CA PRO A 275 12.86 14.47 13.70
C PRO A 275 12.55 13.16 12.97
N TYR A 276 12.05 13.25 11.74
CA TYR A 276 11.79 12.07 10.93
C TYR A 276 13.08 11.42 10.47
N ARG A 277 14.02 12.21 9.91
CA ARG A 277 15.28 11.69 9.40
C ARG A 277 16.07 10.96 10.49
N GLN A 278 16.17 11.56 11.67
CA GLN A 278 16.84 10.97 12.82
C GLN A 278 16.22 9.62 13.21
N LYS A 279 14.89 9.54 13.27
CA LYS A 279 14.18 8.30 13.61
C LYS A 279 14.32 7.23 12.52
N ALA A 280 14.26 7.62 11.25
CA ALA A 280 14.48 6.70 10.14
C ALA A 280 15.93 6.18 10.12
N GLU A 281 16.91 7.04 10.40
CA GLU A 281 18.33 6.67 10.52
C GLU A 281 18.55 5.71 11.70
N GLU A 282 17.93 5.98 12.86
CA GLU A 282 17.96 5.09 14.03
C GLU A 282 17.45 3.69 13.67
N MET A 283 16.27 3.59 13.04
CA MET A 283 15.70 2.32 12.58
C MET A 283 16.62 1.60 11.60
N GLN A 284 17.16 2.33 10.61
CA GLN A 284 18.05 1.77 9.59
C GLN A 284 19.38 1.26 10.18
N MET A 285 19.92 1.94 11.20
CA MET A 285 21.11 1.48 11.90
C MET A 285 20.89 0.14 12.60
N CYS A 286 19.74 -0.04 13.28
CA CYS A 286 19.39 -1.32 13.90
C CYS A 286 19.37 -2.49 12.89
N PHE A 287 18.91 -2.23 11.67
CA PHE A 287 18.78 -3.26 10.63
C PHE A 287 20.10 -3.59 9.91
N SER A 288 21.01 -2.63 9.84
CA SER A 288 22.26 -2.75 9.06
C SER A 288 23.24 -3.74 9.67
N ASP A 289 23.30 -3.80 11.00
CA ASP A 289 24.22 -4.68 11.74
C ASP A 289 23.56 -5.98 12.24
N ALA A 290 22.29 -6.19 11.88
CA ALA A 290 21.50 -7.33 12.34
C ALA A 290 21.86 -8.64 11.63
N ASP A 291 21.96 -9.72 12.42
CA ASP A 291 22.14 -11.08 11.94
C ASP A 291 20.80 -11.83 11.77
N ALA A 292 20.87 -13.11 11.40
CA ALA A 292 19.67 -13.90 11.14
C ALA A 292 18.82 -14.14 12.39
N GLU A 293 19.45 -14.29 13.57
CA GLU A 293 18.75 -14.52 14.84
C GLU A 293 17.96 -13.27 15.24
N TYR A 294 18.57 -12.09 15.12
CA TYR A 294 17.87 -10.82 15.30
C TYR A 294 16.62 -10.73 14.42
N TRP A 295 16.74 -11.03 13.13
CA TRP A 295 15.62 -10.90 12.21
C TRP A 295 14.49 -11.89 12.48
N GLU A 296 14.80 -13.10 12.97
CA GLU A 296 13.79 -14.08 13.36
C GLU A 296 12.97 -13.58 14.56
N ASP A 297 13.65 -13.12 15.61
CA ASP A 297 13.01 -12.55 16.81
C ASP A 297 12.23 -11.28 16.49
N TYR A 298 12.83 -10.39 15.70
CA TYR A 298 12.25 -9.11 15.32
C TYR A 298 10.96 -9.31 14.51
N LEU A 299 11.00 -10.14 13.46
CA LEU A 299 9.82 -10.38 12.63
C LEU A 299 8.72 -11.11 13.41
N THR A 300 9.06 -12.04 14.30
CA THR A 300 8.09 -12.73 15.18
C THR A 300 7.40 -11.78 16.15
N THR A 301 8.13 -10.77 16.64
CA THR A 301 7.61 -9.75 17.55
C THR A 301 6.69 -8.76 16.84
N HIS A 302 7.04 -8.35 15.61
CA HIS A 302 6.38 -7.23 14.94
C HIS A 302 5.32 -7.62 13.90
N ILE A 303 5.25 -8.89 13.48
CA ILE A 303 4.18 -9.40 12.63
C ILE A 303 3.07 -9.99 13.53
N PRO A 304 1.83 -9.47 13.50
CA PRO A 304 0.75 -10.00 14.31
C PRO A 304 0.46 -11.47 13.99
N ALA A 305 0.20 -12.30 15.00
CA ALA A 305 -0.02 -13.75 14.84
C ALA A 305 -1.20 -14.13 13.92
N SER A 306 -2.17 -13.23 13.72
CA SER A 306 -3.30 -13.41 12.80
C SER A 306 -2.96 -13.13 11.33
N THR A 307 -1.76 -12.62 11.07
CA THR A 307 -1.28 -12.23 9.74
C THR A 307 -0.55 -13.39 9.07
N PHE A 308 -0.74 -13.55 7.76
CA PHE A 308 0.10 -14.45 6.99
C PHE A 308 1.53 -13.88 6.88
N TYR A 309 2.48 -14.53 7.54
CA TYR A 309 3.83 -14.00 7.78
C TYR A 309 4.59 -13.63 6.49
N ALA A 310 4.48 -14.46 5.45
CA ALA A 310 5.09 -14.19 4.16
C ALA A 310 4.30 -13.18 3.30
N GLY A 311 3.13 -12.72 3.76
CA GLY A 311 2.20 -11.89 3.00
C GLY A 311 2.71 -10.48 2.70
N TYR A 312 2.04 -9.80 1.77
CA TYR A 312 2.40 -8.46 1.32
C TYR A 312 2.00 -7.41 2.36
N GLN A 313 0.72 -7.26 2.70
CA GLN A 313 0.23 -6.08 3.41
C GLN A 313 0.90 -5.83 4.77
N HIS A 314 1.11 -6.90 5.54
CA HIS A 314 1.58 -6.83 6.92
C HIS A 314 2.78 -7.74 7.20
N GLY A 315 3.30 -8.44 6.19
CA GLY A 315 4.31 -9.47 6.35
C GLY A 315 5.65 -9.11 5.71
N VAL A 316 6.50 -10.14 5.62
CA VAL A 316 7.89 -10.05 5.14
C VAL A 316 7.97 -9.52 3.71
N SER A 317 6.98 -9.80 2.86
CA SER A 317 7.05 -9.39 1.45
C SER A 317 7.14 -7.87 1.25
N ARG A 318 6.49 -7.08 2.12
CA ARG A 318 6.56 -5.61 2.07
C ARG A 318 7.86 -5.05 2.65
N LEU A 319 8.44 -5.71 3.65
CA LEU A 319 9.78 -5.38 4.15
C LEU A 319 10.85 -5.61 3.06
N ILE A 320 10.78 -6.72 2.34
CA ILE A 320 11.69 -7.02 1.21
C ILE A 320 11.61 -5.90 0.16
N LEU A 321 10.40 -5.46 -0.21
CA LEU A 321 10.23 -4.37 -1.18
C LEU A 321 10.81 -3.04 -0.70
N TRP A 322 10.69 -2.76 0.59
CA TRP A 322 11.36 -1.60 1.18
C TRP A 322 12.88 -1.71 1.06
N ALA A 323 13.45 -2.86 1.43
CA ALA A 323 14.88 -3.11 1.37
C ALA A 323 15.41 -3.01 -0.07
N VAL A 324 14.67 -3.55 -1.06
CA VAL A 324 14.99 -3.41 -2.49
C VAL A 324 14.97 -1.94 -2.92
N ASN A 325 13.98 -1.16 -2.47
CA ASN A 325 13.89 0.26 -2.79
C ASN A 325 15.04 1.07 -2.17
N ASP A 326 15.38 0.84 -0.90
CA ASP A 326 16.54 1.48 -0.25
C ASP A 326 17.85 1.12 -0.97
N ALA A 327 18.06 -0.16 -1.27
CA ALA A 327 19.27 -0.65 -1.93
C ALA A 327 19.49 -0.07 -3.34
N THR A 328 18.41 0.07 -4.10
CA THR A 328 18.49 0.49 -5.50
C THR A 328 18.36 1.99 -5.68
N GLY A 329 17.89 2.72 -4.66
CA GLY A 329 17.54 4.13 -4.75
C GLY A 329 16.49 4.43 -5.83
N ARG A 330 15.79 3.40 -6.34
CA ARG A 330 14.90 3.53 -7.49
C ARG A 330 13.58 4.15 -7.07
N LYS A 331 13.22 5.26 -7.73
CA LYS A 331 11.86 5.83 -7.70
C LYS A 331 10.82 4.99 -8.44
N ARG A 332 11.19 3.92 -9.15
CA ARG A 332 10.25 3.03 -9.86
C ARG A 332 9.22 2.40 -8.91
N ASN A 333 9.61 2.21 -7.64
CA ASN A 333 8.75 1.64 -6.61
C ASN A 333 7.87 2.72 -5.94
N ASP A 334 7.88 3.97 -6.40
CA ASP A 334 6.88 4.99 -6.00
C ASP A 334 5.46 4.45 -6.20
N VAL A 335 5.31 3.54 -7.16
CA VAL A 335 4.11 2.75 -7.46
C VAL A 335 3.65 1.96 -6.21
N LEU A 336 4.57 1.36 -5.45
CA LEU A 336 4.30 0.47 -4.30
C LEU A 336 4.41 1.17 -2.92
N ARG A 337 5.02 2.35 -2.85
CA ARG A 337 5.17 3.16 -1.61
C ARG A 337 3.88 3.52 -0.85
N PRO A 338 2.70 3.69 -1.47
CA PRO A 338 1.46 4.05 -0.77
C PRO A 338 0.58 2.85 -0.39
N LEU A 339 1.02 1.62 -0.68
CA LEU A 339 0.31 0.37 -0.44
C LEU A 339 0.73 -0.31 0.86
#